data_AF-A0AAU2N3M1-F1
#
_entry.id   AF-A0AAU2N3M1-F1
#
_cell.length_a   1.000
_cell.length_b   1.000
_cell.length_c   1.000
_cell.angle_alpha   90.00
_cell.angle_beta   90.00
_cell.angle_gamma   90.00
#
_symmetry.space_group_name_H-M   'P 1'
#
loop_
_entity.id
_entity.type
_entity.pdbx_description
1 polymer ?
#
loop_
_entity_poly.entity_id
_entity_poly.type
_entity_poly.pdbx_seq_one_letter_code
_entity_poly.pdbx_strand_id
1 'polypeptide(L)'
;MGRRHHFHIDHDGHSVSATVQTGHTAVVEVLVDGKETGHATTHDDHPVTVHVELPTDPPTQVSVRATPGPGVPRCIFEAPAIEPHIMSPRPY
;
A
#
# COMPACT_ATOMS: atom_id res chain seq x y z
N MET A 1 -16.42 13.44 -4.62
CA MET A 1 -16.55 12.17 -3.86
C MET A 1 -15.39 11.30 -4.27
N GLY A 2 -14.52 10.94 -3.33
CA GLY A 2 -13.40 10.03 -3.59
C GLY A 2 -13.86 8.57 -3.64
N ARG A 3 -13.14 7.71 -4.36
CA ARG A 3 -13.38 6.25 -4.33
C ARG A 3 -12.31 5.61 -3.45
N ARG A 4 -12.71 4.66 -2.61
CA ARG A 4 -11.76 3.85 -1.83
C ARG A 4 -11.47 2.55 -2.57
N HIS A 5 -10.19 2.22 -2.65
CA HIS A 5 -9.69 1.02 -3.28
C HIS A 5 -8.82 0.28 -2.26
N HIS A 6 -9.05 -1.01 -2.12
CA HIS A 6 -8.34 -1.85 -1.16
C HIS A 6 -7.45 -2.85 -1.90
N PHE A 7 -6.24 -3.05 -1.39
CA PHE A 7 -5.25 -3.96 -1.94
C PHE A 7 -4.66 -4.81 -0.82
N HIS A 8 -4.29 -6.04 -1.17
CA HIS A 8 -3.76 -7.01 -0.23
C HIS A 8 -2.62 -7.82 -0.84
N ILE A 9 -1.63 -8.15 -0.02
CA ILE A 9 -0.60 -9.16 -0.28
C ILE A 9 -0.21 -9.83 1.05
N ASP A 10 0.12 -11.12 0.99
CA ASP A 10 0.76 -11.83 2.10
C ASP A 10 2.26 -11.96 1.82
N HIS A 11 3.10 -11.59 2.78
CA HIS A 11 4.56 -11.67 2.69
C HIS A 11 5.16 -12.13 4.01
N ASP A 12 6.03 -13.14 3.97
CA ASP A 12 6.70 -13.71 5.15
C ASP A 12 5.76 -14.06 6.32
N GLY A 13 4.53 -14.50 6.01
CA GLY A 13 3.52 -14.85 7.00
C GLY A 13 2.74 -13.66 7.58
N HIS A 14 3.04 -12.44 7.12
CA HIS A 14 2.33 -11.22 7.51
C HIS A 14 1.41 -10.72 6.39
N SER A 15 0.27 -10.19 6.80
CA SER A 15 -0.69 -9.57 5.90
C SER A 15 -0.34 -8.09 5.73
N VAL A 16 -0.16 -7.65 4.48
CA VAL A 16 0.04 -6.23 4.15
C VAL A 16 -1.13 -5.77 3.30
N SER A 17 -1.84 -4.78 3.80
CA SER A 17 -2.97 -4.19 3.10
C SER A 17 -2.78 -2.70 2.89
N ALA A 18 -3.25 -2.20 1.75
CA ALA A 18 -3.17 -0.81 1.40
C ALA A 18 -4.55 -0.30 0.98
N THR A 19 -4.97 0.81 1.56
CA THR A 19 -6.19 1.52 1.18
C THR A 19 -5.82 2.82 0.49
N VAL A 20 -6.25 2.98 -0.76
CA VAL A 20 -6.08 4.20 -1.54
C VAL A 20 -7.43 4.89 -1.68
N GLN A 21 -7.57 6.06 -1.08
CA GLN A 21 -8.71 6.95 -1.29
C GLN A 21 -8.35 7.96 -2.39
N THR A 22 -8.95 7.84 -3.56
CA THR A 22 -8.73 8.74 -4.70
C THR A 22 -9.51 10.06 -4.54
N GLY A 23 -9.04 11.13 -5.19
CA GLY A 23 -9.63 12.47 -5.11
C GLY A 23 -8.61 13.53 -5.53
N HIS A 24 -8.91 14.82 -5.30
CA HIS A 24 -7.97 15.93 -5.53
C HIS A 24 -6.66 15.77 -4.72
N THR A 25 -6.80 15.24 -3.51
CA THR A 25 -5.69 14.73 -2.72
C THR A 25 -5.99 13.26 -2.48
N ALA A 26 -5.10 12.39 -2.94
CA ALA A 26 -5.18 10.98 -2.65
C ALA A 26 -4.56 10.69 -1.27
N VAL A 27 -5.19 9.79 -0.53
CA VAL A 27 -4.71 9.33 0.77
C VAL A 27 -4.41 7.84 0.66
N VAL A 28 -3.24 7.43 1.15
CA VAL A 28 -2.78 6.06 1.16
C VAL A 28 -2.53 5.66 2.61
N GLU A 29 -3.21 4.61 3.05
CA GLU A 29 -3.08 4.00 4.37
C GLU A 29 -2.55 2.58 4.19
N VAL A 30 -1.56 2.19 4.98
CA VAL A 30 -0.97 0.84 4.96
C VAL A 30 -1.09 0.22 6.34
N LEU A 31 -1.65 -1.00 6.37
CA LEU A 31 -1.75 -1.82 7.56
C LEU A 31 -0.92 -3.09 7.41
N VAL A 32 -0.25 -3.47 8.50
CA VAL A 32 0.41 -4.76 8.67
C VAL A 32 -0.36 -5.53 9.74
N ASP A 33 -0.79 -6.75 9.41
CA ASP A 33 -1.61 -7.60 10.29
C ASP A 33 -2.87 -6.89 10.85
N GLY A 34 -3.45 -6.00 10.05
CA GLY A 34 -4.63 -5.21 10.41
C GLY A 34 -4.35 -4.01 11.32
N LYS A 35 -3.08 -3.70 11.63
CA LYS A 35 -2.67 -2.51 12.38
C LYS A 35 -2.11 -1.46 11.43
N GLU A 36 -2.56 -0.21 11.56
CA GLU A 36 -1.99 0.90 10.79
C GLU A 36 -0.51 1.07 11.15
N THR A 37 0.33 1.07 10.11
CA THR A 37 1.79 1.18 10.24
C THR A 37 2.36 2.35 9.45
N GLY A 38 1.63 2.86 8.45
CA GLY A 38 2.06 4.01 7.67
C GLY A 38 0.92 4.68 6.93
N HIS A 39 1.09 5.98 6.69
CA HIS A 39 0.17 6.77 5.89
C HIS A 39 0.95 7.73 4.97
N ALA A 40 0.33 8.16 3.87
CA ALA A 40 0.83 9.27 3.08
C ALA A 40 -0.30 9.93 2.28
N THR A 41 -0.05 11.16 1.86
CA THR A 41 -0.92 11.88 0.92
C THR A 41 -0.14 12.26 -0.33
N THR A 42 -0.84 12.33 -1.45
CA THR A 42 -0.28 12.80 -2.72
C THR A 42 -1.32 13.58 -3.50
N HIS A 43 -0.85 14.42 -4.42
CA HIS A 43 -1.69 15.23 -5.28
C HIS A 43 -1.69 14.67 -6.70
N ASP A 44 -2.84 14.80 -7.36
CA ASP A 44 -3.05 14.29 -8.72
C ASP A 44 -2.67 12.80 -8.84
N ASP A 45 -2.05 12.43 -9.95
CA ASP A 45 -1.62 11.06 -10.25
C ASP A 45 -0.18 10.76 -9.81
N HIS A 46 0.43 11.61 -8.97
CA HIS A 46 1.82 11.43 -8.53
C HIS A 46 1.95 10.19 -7.64
N PRO A 47 2.84 9.24 -7.97
CA PRO A 47 3.11 8.10 -7.12
C PRO A 47 3.63 8.51 -5.75
N VAL A 48 3.23 7.79 -4.71
CA VAL A 48 3.72 7.99 -3.34
C VAL A 48 4.15 6.65 -2.75
N THR A 49 5.26 6.67 -2.00
CA THR A 49 5.79 5.50 -1.32
C THR A 49 5.58 5.63 0.18
N VAL A 50 4.98 4.60 0.78
CA VAL A 50 4.81 4.45 2.22
C VAL A 50 5.77 3.37 2.69
N HIS A 51 6.66 3.70 3.62
CA HIS A 51 7.56 2.73 4.25
C HIS A 51 6.88 2.16 5.50
N VAL A 52 6.92 0.84 5.65
CA VAL A 52 6.39 0.13 6.82
C VAL A 52 7.37 -0.97 7.24
N GLU A 53 7.18 -1.48 8.44
CA GLU A 53 8.01 -2.54 9.01
C GLU A 53 7.15 -3.78 9.28
N LEU A 54 7.62 -4.94 8.84
CA LEU A 54 7.03 -6.23 9.15
C LEU A 54 7.60 -6.75 10.47
N PRO A 55 6.77 -7.30 11.37
CA PRO A 55 7.20 -7.81 12.67
C PRO A 55 7.82 -9.22 12.56
N THR A 56 8.79 -9.36 11.66
CA THR A 56 9.67 -10.52 11.52
C THR A 56 10.85 -10.44 12.50
N ASP A 57 11.63 -11.51 12.64
CA ASP A 57 12.86 -11.52 13.45
C ASP A 57 14.07 -11.85 12.54
N PRO A 58 14.90 -10.85 12.19
CA PRO A 58 14.81 -9.42 12.55
C PRO A 58 13.69 -8.66 11.82
N PRO A 59 13.23 -7.49 12.32
CA PRO A 59 12.20 -6.70 11.65
C PRO A 59 12.59 -6.33 10.22
N THR A 60 11.65 -6.51 9.29
CA THR A 60 11.90 -6.32 7.85
C THR A 60 11.26 -5.04 7.36
N GLN A 61 12.09 -4.12 6.85
CA GLN A 61 11.61 -2.88 6.24
C GLN A 61 11.10 -3.15 4.81
N VAL A 62 9.88 -2.71 4.53
CA VAL A 62 9.21 -2.86 3.23
C VAL A 62 8.58 -1.53 2.80
N SER A 63 8.21 -1.44 1.52
CA SER A 63 7.53 -0.26 0.97
C SER A 63 6.31 -0.63 0.15
N VAL A 64 5.29 0.23 0.24
CA VAL A 64 4.13 0.22 -0.65
C VAL A 64 4.16 1.49 -1.48
N ARG A 65 4.32 1.33 -2.80
CA ARG A 65 4.21 2.41 -3.76
C ARG A 65 2.81 2.43 -4.38
N ALA A 66 2.04 3.46 -4.09
CA ALA A 66 0.71 3.67 -4.62
C ALA A 66 0.72 4.72 -5.74
N THR A 67 -0.03 4.47 -6.81
CA THR A 67 -0.27 5.43 -7.90
C THR A 67 -1.78 5.64 -8.05
N PRO A 68 -2.32 6.81 -7.66
CA PRO A 68 -3.76 7.07 -7.58
C PRO A 68 -4.52 6.88 -8.90
N GLY A 69 -4.01 7.43 -10.01
CA GLY A 69 -4.52 7.23 -11.38
C GLY A 69 -5.97 7.69 -11.62
N PRO A 70 -6.37 7.97 -12.88
CA PRO A 70 -7.75 8.35 -13.21
C PRO A 70 -8.77 7.19 -13.10
N GLY A 71 -8.38 6.04 -12.55
CA GLY A 71 -9.15 4.79 -12.58
C GLY A 71 -8.97 3.95 -11.31
N VAL A 72 -8.65 2.66 -11.47
CA VAL A 72 -8.25 1.82 -10.34
C VAL A 72 -6.78 2.13 -10.03
N PRO A 73 -6.44 2.57 -8.81
CA PRO A 73 -5.06 2.83 -8.43
C PRO A 73 -4.23 1.55 -8.54
N ARG A 74 -2.92 1.72 -8.69
CA ARG A 74 -1.98 0.61 -8.67
C ARG A 74 -1.15 0.68 -7.40
N CYS A 75 -1.09 -0.44 -6.67
CA CYS A 75 -0.21 -0.60 -5.53
C CYS A 75 0.87 -1.63 -5.84
N ILE A 76 2.12 -1.28 -5.55
CA ILE A 76 3.27 -2.15 -5.70
C ILE A 76 3.89 -2.31 -4.32
N PHE A 77 4.11 -3.55 -3.93
CA PHE A 77 4.81 -3.93 -2.72
C PHE A 77 6.27 -4.22 -3.06
N GLU A 78 7.19 -3.67 -2.28
CA GLU A 78 8.63 -3.82 -2.44
C GLU A 78 9.21 -4.29 -1.10
N ALA A 79 9.96 -5.38 -1.13
CA ALA A 79 10.65 -5.93 0.04
C ALA A 79 12.03 -6.43 -0.37
N PRO A 80 13.02 -6.47 0.56
CA PRO A 80 14.40 -6.83 0.22
C PRO A 80 14.57 -8.20 -0.43
N ALA A 81 13.70 -9.16 -0.09
CA ALA A 81 13.80 -10.56 -0.49
C ALA A 81 13.11 -10.88 -1.82
N ILE A 82 12.34 -9.96 -2.40
CA ILE A 82 11.54 -10.21 -3.60
C ILE A 82 11.60 -9.05 -4.60
N GLU A 83 11.33 -9.37 -5.87
CA GLU A 83 11.08 -8.34 -6.87
C GLU A 83 9.80 -7.56 -6.54
N PRO A 84 9.71 -6.28 -6.95
CA PRO A 84 8.51 -5.47 -6.78
C PRO A 84 7.24 -6.19 -7.27
N HIS A 85 6.29 -6.41 -6.38
CA HIS A 85 5.09 -7.20 -6.63
C HIS A 85 3.84 -6.34 -6.71
N ILE A 86 2.96 -6.59 -7.68
CA ILE A 86 1.69 -5.86 -7.78
C ILE A 86 0.73 -6.42 -6.73
N MET A 87 0.24 -5.57 -5.83
CA MET A 87 -0.76 -6.00 -4.84
C MET A 87 -2.10 -6.28 -5.51
N SER A 88 -2.79 -7.32 -5.04
CA SER A 88 -4.08 -7.71 -5.61
C SER A 88 -5.20 -6.79 -5.11
N PRO A 89 -6.03 -6.19 -6.00
CA PRO A 89 -7.19 -5.43 -5.58
C PRO A 89 -8.23 -6.35 -4.95
N ARG A 90 -8.88 -5.88 -3.88
CA ARG A 90 -9.95 -6.57 -3.18
C ARG A 90 -11.21 -5.70 -3.16
N PRO A 91 -12.40 -6.28 -3.41
CA PRO A 91 -13.64 -5.58 -3.12
C PRO A 91 -13.75 -5.33 -1.61
N TYR A 92 -14.38 -4.21 -1.26
CA TYR A 92 -14.87 -3.98 0.10
C TYR A 92 -16.08 -4.87 0.39
#